data_AF-A0A4R0P3N8-F1
#
_entry.id   AF-A0A4R0P3N8-F1
#
_cell.length_a   1.000
_cell.length_b   1.000
_cell.length_c   1.000
_cell.angle_alpha   90.00
_cell.angle_beta   90.00
_cell.angle_gamma   90.00
#
_symmetry.space_group_name_H-M   'P 1'
#
loop_
_entity.id
_entity.type
_entity.pdbx_description
1 polymer ?
#
loop_
_entity_poly.entity_id
_entity_poly.type
_entity_poly.pdbx_seq_one_letter_code
_entity_poly.pdbx_strand_id
1 'polypeptide(L)'
;MNSYKYLMNKIYPARVNDQPDMQFYKEMIKAHFKLQSAVIGDESLILDYRNAFFFLRNHIHNAVKDGYRLITNQLDEADKNQLEENIHKLETPLYDISELEKILSYINLIFSAYDLTQINEKSYQTVTETV
;
A
#
# COMPACT_ATOMS: atom_id res chain seq x y z
N MET A 1 1.03 13.01 -10.42
CA MET A 1 -0.08 12.07 -10.17
C MET A 1 0.13 11.51 -8.77
N ASN A 2 -0.87 11.50 -7.90
CA ASN A 2 -0.73 10.98 -6.53
C ASN A 2 -0.67 9.43 -6.60
N SER A 3 0.46 8.82 -6.26
CA SER A 3 0.66 7.37 -6.41
C SER A 3 -0.23 6.56 -5.48
N TYR A 4 -0.64 7.13 -4.33
CA TYR A 4 -1.65 6.52 -3.46
C TYR A 4 -3.02 6.44 -4.14
N LYS A 5 -3.41 7.45 -4.91
CA LYS A 5 -4.71 7.46 -5.64
C LYS A 5 -4.80 6.34 -6.69
N TYR A 6 -3.68 5.98 -7.34
CA TYR A 6 -3.68 4.85 -8.26
C TYR A 6 -3.93 3.54 -7.50
N LEU A 7 -3.23 3.34 -6.39
CA LEU A 7 -3.34 2.16 -5.54
C LEU A 7 -4.78 1.98 -5.02
N MET A 8 -5.44 3.08 -4.60
CA MET A 8 -6.86 3.09 -4.19
C MET A 8 -7.84 2.70 -5.30
N ASN A 9 -7.55 3.03 -6.56
CA ASN A 9 -8.50 2.83 -7.67
C ASN A 9 -8.33 1.49 -8.38
N LYS A 10 -7.19 0.83 -8.19
CA LYS A 10 -6.83 -0.39 -8.93
C LYS A 10 -6.68 -1.59 -8.00
N ILE A 11 -5.97 -1.44 -6.89
CA ILE A 11 -5.61 -2.56 -6.02
C ILE A 11 -6.65 -2.75 -4.92
N TYR A 12 -7.14 -1.67 -4.31
CA TYR A 12 -8.19 -1.75 -3.27
C TYR A 12 -9.52 -2.37 -3.75
N PRO A 13 -10.07 -2.00 -4.92
CA PRO A 13 -11.34 -2.55 -5.38
C PRO A 13 -11.25 -4.04 -5.75
N ALA A 14 -10.04 -4.56 -5.97
CA ALA A 14 -9.78 -5.98 -6.21
C ALA A 14 -9.69 -6.79 -4.90
N ARG A 15 -9.63 -6.13 -3.73
CA ARG A 15 -9.73 -6.77 -2.41
C ARG A 15 -11.20 -7.02 -2.06
N VAL A 16 -11.43 -7.86 -1.03
CA VAL A 16 -12.73 -8.29 -0.50
C VAL A 16 -13.59 -7.09 -0.03
N ASN A 17 -14.22 -6.36 -0.96
CA ASN A 17 -15.19 -5.28 -0.72
C ASN A 17 -14.78 -4.21 0.31
N ASP A 18 -13.48 -3.94 0.46
CA ASP A 18 -12.98 -2.89 1.35
C ASP A 18 -13.07 -1.55 0.61
N GLN A 19 -13.75 -0.55 1.19
CA GLN A 19 -13.83 0.76 0.55
C GLN A 19 -12.47 1.45 0.62
N PRO A 20 -11.90 1.96 -0.49
CA PRO A 20 -10.64 2.68 -0.45
C PRO A 20 -10.75 3.88 0.49
N ASP A 21 -10.05 3.83 1.62
CA ASP A 21 -10.09 4.87 2.63
C ASP A 21 -8.95 5.89 2.40
N MET A 22 -9.34 7.09 1.97
CA MET A 22 -8.41 8.21 1.80
C MET A 22 -8.08 8.90 3.14
N GLN A 23 -8.68 8.48 4.25
CA GLN A 23 -8.51 9.11 5.55
C GLN A 23 -7.05 9.07 6.01
N PHE A 24 -6.39 7.91 5.94
CA PHE A 24 -4.97 7.81 6.32
C PHE A 24 -4.06 8.73 5.50
N TYR A 25 -4.33 8.86 4.19
CA TYR A 25 -3.57 9.77 3.35
C TYR A 25 -3.81 11.24 3.70
N LYS A 26 -5.07 11.62 3.93
CA LYS A 26 -5.43 12.99 4.34
C LYS A 26 -4.80 13.36 5.70
N GLU A 27 -4.82 12.43 6.65
CA GLU A 27 -4.23 12.61 7.97
C GLU A 27 -2.71 12.79 7.89
N MET A 28 -2.04 11.98 7.07
CA MET A 28 -0.60 12.09 6.84
C MET A 28 -0.24 13.44 6.19
N ILE A 29 -0.95 13.86 5.14
CA ILE A 29 -0.71 15.17 4.49
C ILE A 29 -0.95 16.33 5.46
N LYS A 30 -2.01 16.24 6.27
CA LYS A 30 -2.29 17.25 7.31
C LYS A 30 -1.18 17.33 8.35
N ALA A 31 -0.69 16.19 8.84
CA ALA A 31 0.40 16.13 9.80
C ALA A 31 1.72 16.66 9.20
N HIS A 32 2.02 16.29 7.96
CA HIS A 32 3.18 16.78 7.23
C HIS A 32 3.15 18.30 7.04
N PHE A 33 2.00 18.86 6.62
CA PHE A 33 1.83 20.30 6.46
C PHE A 33 2.02 21.06 7.77
N LYS A 34 1.45 20.56 8.89
CA LYS A 34 1.65 21.15 10.22
C LYS A 34 3.13 21.15 10.61
N LEU A 35 3.83 20.04 10.40
CA LEU A 35 5.25 19.90 10.72
C LEU A 35 6.11 20.88 9.89
N GLN A 36 5.84 21.01 8.58
CA GLN A 36 6.55 21.96 7.72
C GLN A 36 6.28 23.43 8.05
N SER A 37 5.10 23.73 8.56
CA SER A 37 4.69 25.09 8.93
C SER A 37 5.18 25.51 10.32
N ALA A 38 5.77 24.58 11.09
CA ALA A 38 6.29 24.86 12.42
C ALA A 38 7.65 25.59 12.33
N VAL A 39 7.81 26.64 13.13
CA VAL A 39 9.02 27.49 13.12
C VAL A 39 10.20 26.81 13.82
N ILE A 40 9.95 25.87 14.76
CA ILE A 40 10.96 25.14 15.55
C ILE A 40 10.44 23.72 15.84
N GLY A 41 11.36 22.75 15.96
CA GLY A 41 11.13 21.31 16.12
C GLY A 41 10.24 20.90 17.30
N ASP A 42 8.93 21.06 17.11
CA ASP A 42 7.88 20.59 18.01
C ASP A 42 7.85 19.05 17.98
N GLU A 43 8.31 18.44 19.07
CA GLU A 43 8.34 16.99 19.22
C GLU A 43 6.95 16.35 19.08
N SER A 44 5.87 17.06 19.45
CA SER A 44 4.50 16.56 19.29
C SER A 44 4.11 16.49 17.81
N LEU A 45 4.49 17.48 16.99
CA LEU A 45 4.23 17.47 15.55
C LEU A 45 5.06 16.41 14.83
N ILE A 46 6.29 16.16 15.29
CA ILE A 46 7.12 15.06 14.79
C ILE A 46 6.45 13.71 15.11
N LEU A 47 5.95 13.54 16.33
CA LEU A 47 5.25 12.32 16.75
C LEU A 47 3.94 12.12 15.96
N ASP A 48 3.15 13.18 15.79
CA ASP A 48 1.91 13.17 14.98
C ASP A 48 2.20 12.74 13.53
N TYR A 49 3.23 13.32 12.91
CA TYR A 49 3.65 12.94 11.57
C TYR A 49 4.08 11.47 11.50
N ARG A 50 4.93 11.01 12.42
CA ARG A 50 5.38 9.60 12.48
C ARG A 50 4.21 8.63 12.64
N ASN A 51 3.24 8.96 13.49
CA ASN A 51 2.05 8.13 13.69
C ASN A 51 1.19 8.07 12.43
N ALA A 52 0.86 9.23 11.84
CA ALA A 52 0.05 9.28 10.63
C ALA A 52 0.73 8.55 9.45
N PHE A 53 2.05 8.72 9.33
CA PHE A 53 2.85 8.03 8.32
C PHE A 53 2.87 6.51 8.55
N PHE A 54 3.03 6.05 9.80
CA PHE A 54 2.98 4.63 10.14
C PHE A 54 1.66 3.97 9.75
N PHE A 55 0.53 4.60 10.08
CA PHE A 55 -0.79 4.06 9.73
C PHE A 55 -1.00 4.01 8.21
N LEU A 56 -0.64 5.08 7.49
CA LEU A 56 -0.71 5.10 6.03
C LEU A 56 0.15 4.00 5.40
N ARG A 57 1.40 3.87 5.84
CA ARG A 57 2.34 2.86 5.32
C ARG A 57 1.81 1.44 5.55
N ASN A 58 1.33 1.14 6.76
CA ASN A 58 0.77 -0.18 7.06
C ASN A 58 -0.48 -0.48 6.23
N HIS A 59 -1.33 0.52 6.02
CA HIS A 59 -2.52 0.39 5.19
C HIS A 59 -2.13 0.07 3.73
N ILE A 60 -1.18 0.82 3.16
CA ILE A 60 -0.59 0.54 1.84
C ILE A 60 -0.02 -0.88 1.79
N HIS A 61 0.83 -1.23 2.75
CA HIS A 61 1.52 -2.51 2.80
C HIS A 61 0.55 -3.69 2.73
N ASN A 62 -0.52 -3.66 3.52
CA ASN A 62 -1.54 -4.70 3.51
C ASN A 62 -2.21 -4.83 2.14
N ALA A 63 -2.55 -3.71 1.51
CA ALA A 63 -3.19 -3.74 0.20
C ALA A 63 -2.25 -4.22 -0.92
N VAL A 64 -0.97 -3.86 -0.88
CA VAL A 64 0.03 -4.34 -1.83
C VAL A 64 0.23 -5.84 -1.68
N LYS A 65 0.29 -6.36 -0.45
CA LYS A 65 0.40 -7.80 -0.20
C LYS A 65 -0.81 -8.57 -0.72
N ASP A 66 -2.01 -8.03 -0.54
CA ASP A 66 -3.21 -8.67 -1.06
C ASP A 66 -3.26 -8.61 -2.60
N GLY A 67 -2.92 -7.47 -3.20
CA GLY A 67 -2.76 -7.35 -4.65
C GLY A 67 -1.75 -8.35 -5.21
N TYR A 68 -0.59 -8.49 -4.56
CA TYR A 68 0.46 -9.43 -4.95
C TYR A 68 -0.07 -10.87 -4.95
N ARG A 69 -0.81 -11.27 -3.91
CA ARG A 69 -1.45 -12.59 -3.84
C ARG A 69 -2.45 -12.84 -4.97
N LEU A 70 -3.20 -11.81 -5.39
CA LEU A 70 -4.18 -11.93 -6.46
C LEU A 70 -3.53 -12.23 -7.82
N ILE A 71 -2.40 -11.56 -8.12
CA ILE A 71 -1.73 -11.68 -9.42
C ILE A 71 -0.51 -12.59 -9.39
N THR A 72 -0.21 -13.27 -8.28
CA THR A 72 1.04 -14.03 -8.11
C THR A 72 1.30 -15.08 -9.19
N ASN A 73 0.23 -15.64 -9.77
CA ASN A 73 0.33 -16.63 -10.85
C ASN A 73 0.49 -16.02 -12.25
N GLN A 74 0.28 -14.70 -12.37
CA GLN A 74 0.42 -13.94 -13.62
C GLN A 74 1.82 -13.31 -13.73
N LEU A 75 2.48 -13.06 -12.60
CA LEU A 75 3.78 -12.40 -12.53
C LEU A 75 4.89 -13.24 -13.16
N ASP A 76 5.77 -12.60 -13.92
CA ASP A 76 7.07 -13.16 -14.21
C ASP A 76 8.02 -13.05 -13.01
N GLU A 77 9.14 -13.79 -13.05
CA GLU A 77 10.10 -13.83 -11.93
C GLU A 77 10.75 -12.46 -11.65
N ALA A 78 10.89 -11.59 -12.66
CA ALA A 78 11.51 -10.28 -12.46
C ALA A 78 10.55 -9.36 -11.68
N ASP A 79 9.31 -9.27 -12.11
CA ASP A 79 8.27 -8.48 -11.46
C ASP A 79 7.92 -9.01 -10.07
N LYS A 80 7.95 -10.34 -9.90
CA LYS A 80 7.77 -10.99 -8.60
C LYS A 80 8.86 -10.56 -7.61
N ASN A 81 10.13 -10.70 -7.99
CA ASN A 81 11.25 -10.30 -7.15
C ASN A 81 11.19 -8.80 -6.80
N GLN A 82 10.81 -7.96 -7.78
CA GLN A 82 10.73 -6.53 -7.57
C GLN A 82 9.54 -6.11 -6.69
N LEU A 83 8.39 -6.77 -6.79
CA LEU A 83 7.28 -6.57 -5.86
C LEU A 83 7.64 -7.02 -4.44
N GLU A 84 8.28 -8.18 -4.29
CA GLU A 84 8.74 -8.69 -2.98
C GLU A 84 9.73 -7.72 -2.32
N GLU A 85 10.68 -7.16 -3.08
CA GLU A 85 11.62 -6.15 -2.59
C GLU A 85 10.89 -4.88 -2.13
N ASN A 86 9.91 -4.39 -2.90
CA ASN A 86 9.15 -3.20 -2.53
C ASN A 86 8.20 -3.43 -1.36
N ILE A 87 7.62 -4.62 -1.24
CA ILE A 87 6.84 -5.04 -0.06
C ILE A 87 7.74 -5.03 1.17
N HIS A 88 8.95 -5.60 1.08
CA HIS A 88 9.91 -5.59 2.17
C HIS A 88 10.31 -4.16 2.59
N LYS A 89 10.49 -3.23 1.63
CA LYS A 89 10.73 -1.81 1.92
C LYS A 89 9.56 -1.12 2.63
N LEU A 90 8.33 -1.59 2.46
CA LEU A 90 7.17 -1.08 3.21
C LEU A 90 7.12 -1.62 4.66
N GLU A 91 7.77 -2.75 4.94
CA GLU A 91 7.90 -3.29 6.29
C GLU A 91 8.96 -2.55 7.12
N THR A 92 10.05 -2.12 6.47
CA THR A 92 11.14 -1.39 7.14
C THR A 92 10.74 0.04 7.51
N PRO A 93 11.36 0.63 8.56
CA PRO A 93 11.12 2.02 8.91
C PRO A 93 11.49 2.94 7.74
N LEU A 94 10.49 3.63 7.19
CA LEU A 94 10.66 4.68 6.20
C LEU A 94 10.55 6.03 6.92
N TYR A 95 11.38 6.99 6.54
CA TYR A 95 11.45 8.28 7.24
C TYR A 95 10.80 9.44 6.46
N ASP A 96 10.60 9.30 5.15
CA ASP A 96 10.08 10.39 4.31
C ASP A 96 8.98 9.96 3.32
N ILE A 97 8.02 10.87 3.11
CA ILE A 97 6.93 10.77 2.13
C ILE A 97 7.45 10.60 0.70
N SER A 98 8.59 11.21 0.37
CA SER A 98 9.20 11.09 -0.95
C SER A 98 9.64 9.67 -1.27
N GLU A 99 10.14 8.93 -0.27
CA GLU A 99 10.52 7.52 -0.42
C GLU A 99 9.29 6.63 -0.60
N LEU A 100 8.24 6.89 0.18
CA LEU A 100 6.96 6.20 0.05
C LEU A 100 6.37 6.39 -1.36
N GLU A 101 6.35 7.63 -1.88
CA GLU A 101 5.86 7.91 -3.24
C GLU A 101 6.67 7.19 -4.33
N LYS A 102 8.00 7.07 -4.17
CA LYS A 102 8.84 6.29 -5.10
C LYS A 102 8.48 4.80 -5.07
N ILE A 103 8.41 4.20 -3.89
CA ILE A 103 8.02 2.80 -3.72
C ILE A 103 6.64 2.55 -4.35
N LEU A 104 5.67 3.42 -4.04
CA LEU A 104 4.33 3.35 -4.61
C LEU A 104 4.33 3.47 -6.13
N SER A 105 5.18 4.32 -6.70
CA SER A 105 5.27 4.50 -8.15
C SER A 105 5.74 3.22 -8.86
N TYR A 106 6.74 2.52 -8.29
CA TYR A 106 7.19 1.22 -8.81
C TYR A 106 6.13 0.13 -8.68
N ILE A 107 5.50 0.04 -7.51
CA ILE A 107 4.40 -0.89 -7.25
C ILE A 107 3.27 -0.69 -8.26
N ASN A 108 2.86 0.58 -8.48
CA ASN A 108 1.81 0.93 -9.42
C ASN A 108 2.17 0.56 -10.87
N LEU A 109 3.44 0.75 -11.26
CA LEU A 109 3.92 0.38 -12.58
C LEU A 109 3.76 -1.12 -12.81
N ILE A 110 4.20 -1.95 -11.87
CA ILE A 110 4.07 -3.41 -11.99
C ILE A 110 2.59 -3.78 -12.05
N PHE A 111 1.78 -3.35 -11.08
CA PHE A 111 0.35 -3.65 -11.06
C PHE A 111 -0.43 -3.15 -12.29
N SER A 112 0.07 -2.13 -13.00
CA SER A 112 -0.54 -1.64 -14.24
C SER A 112 -0.42 -2.61 -15.41
N ALA A 113 0.54 -3.53 -15.35
CA ALA A 113 0.78 -4.52 -16.39
C ALA A 113 -0.07 -5.80 -16.25
N TYR A 114 -0.76 -5.97 -15.12
CA TYR A 114 -1.48 -7.21 -14.78
C TYR A 114 -2.97 -7.00 -14.55
N ASP A 115 -3.76 -8.05 -14.78
CA ASP A 115 -5.19 -8.04 -14.55
C ASP A 115 -5.51 -8.40 -13.09
N LEU A 116 -5.90 -7.39 -12.31
CA LEU A 116 -6.27 -7.51 -10.91
C LEU A 116 -7.65 -8.16 -10.69
N THR A 117 -8.44 -8.41 -11.74
CA THR A 117 -9.82 -8.90 -11.63
C THR A 117 -9.96 -10.42 -11.62
N GLN A 118 -8.88 -11.17 -11.88
CA GLN A 118 -8.91 -12.62 -11.78
C GLN A 118 -8.83 -13.08 -10.32
N ILE A 119 -9.98 -13.03 -9.64
CA ILE A 119 -10.19 -13.74 -8.39
C ILE A 119 -10.01 -15.23 -8.68
N ASN A 120 -8.92 -15.82 -8.17
CA ASN A 120 -8.77 -17.27 -8.17
C ASN A 120 -9.91 -17.88 -7.34
N GLU A 121 -10.96 -18.36 -8.02
CA GLU A 121 -12.04 -19.16 -7.41
C GLU A 121 -11.53 -20.47 -6.77
N LYS A 122 -10.27 -20.83 -7.01
CA LYS A 122 -9.64 -22.06 -6.50
C LYS A 122 -9.22 -22.03 -5.03
N SER A 123 -9.28 -20.88 -4.35
CA SER A 123 -8.82 -20.77 -2.95
C SER A 123 -9.90 -21.02 -1.90
N TYR A 124 -11.18 -21.20 -2.31
CA TYR A 124 -12.30 -21.38 -1.37
C TYR A 124 -12.83 -22.82 -1.27
N GLN A 125 -12.22 -23.79 -1.95
CA GLN A 125 -12.55 -25.20 -1.78
C GLN A 125 -11.60 -25.86 -0.77
N THR A 126 -11.75 -25.56 0.52
CA THR A 126 -11.18 -26.43 1.58
C THR A 126 -11.85 -26.25 2.94
N VAL A 127 -13.16 -26.02 3.02
CA VAL A 127 -13.90 -26.33 4.27
C VAL A 127 -15.35 -26.74 4.00
N THR A 128 -15.59 -27.71 3.13
CA THR A 128 -16.82 -28.51 3.20
C THR A 128 -16.48 -29.92 2.75
N GLU A 129 -16.08 -30.75 3.70
CA GLU A 129 -16.42 -32.17 3.75
C GLU A 129 -15.61 -32.82 4.89
N THR A 130 -16.29 -33.08 6.01
CA THR A 130 -16.06 -34.30 6.79
C THR A 130 -17.27 -34.53 7.71
N VAL A 131 -18.15 -35.39 7.18
CA VAL A 131 -19.08 -36.35 7.83
C VAL A 131 -20.16 -35.80 8.75
#